data_AF-A0A960N5H8-F1
#
_entry.id   AF-A0A960N5H8-F1
#
_cell.length_a   1.000
_cell.length_b   1.000
_cell.length_c   1.000
_cell.angle_alpha   90.00
_cell.angle_beta   90.00
_cell.angle_gamma   90.00
#
_symmetry.space_group_name_H-M   'P 1'
#
loop_
_entity.id
_entity.type
_entity.pdbx_description
1 polymer ?
#
loop_
_entity_poly.entity_id
_entity_poly.type
_entity_poly.pdbx_seq_one_letter_code
_entity_poly.pdbx_strand_id
1 'polypeptide(L)' 'MSSWKRNQRPGHDRHFLNADGMVACNPRDREAAHRAEVEGIATTDPDGVTCRKCRIEIRKLGGPNRVAREIQGD' A
#
# COMPACT_ATOMS: atom_id res chain seq x y z
N MET A 1 -33.14 20.74 -2.23
CA MET A 1 -33.16 19.86 -1.04
C MET A 1 -32.61 18.50 -1.44
N SER A 2 -31.53 18.06 -0.78
CA SER A 2 -31.03 16.67 -0.68
C SER A 2 -30.47 16.04 -1.97
N SER A 3 -29.29 15.42 -2.03
CA SER A 3 -28.30 15.00 -1.05
C SER A 3 -27.05 14.56 -1.84
N TRP A 4 -25.86 14.93 -1.34
CA TRP A 4 -24.59 14.42 -1.86
C TRP A 4 -24.57 12.88 -1.83
N LYS A 5 -24.66 12.23 -2.99
CA LYS A 5 -24.20 10.85 -3.19
C LYS A 5 -22.82 10.87 -3.86
N ARG A 6 -21.91 11.72 -3.38
CA ARG A 6 -20.49 11.51 -3.61
C ARG A 6 -20.09 10.33 -2.72
N ASN A 7 -19.23 9.45 -3.22
CA ASN A 7 -18.45 8.48 -2.43
C ASN A 7 -18.96 7.04 -2.28
N GLN A 8 -19.10 6.31 -3.39
CA GLN A 8 -18.94 4.84 -3.39
C GLN A 8 -18.14 4.39 -4.62
N ARG A 9 -16.99 5.03 -4.89
CA ARG A 9 -15.97 4.37 -5.72
C ARG A 9 -15.55 3.13 -4.92
N PRO A 10 -15.54 1.91 -5.50
CA PRO A 10 -15.02 0.74 -4.80
C PRO A 10 -13.62 1.13 -4.31
N GLY A 11 -13.45 1.13 -2.98
CA GLY A 11 -12.26 1.69 -2.34
C GLY A 11 -11.02 1.12 -3.03
N HIS A 12 -10.19 2.00 -3.58
CA HIS A 12 -8.98 1.60 -4.28
C HIS A 12 -8.18 0.65 -3.37
N ASP A 13 -7.65 -0.42 -3.96
CA ASP A 13 -6.82 -1.35 -3.20
C ASP A 13 -5.67 -0.59 -2.55
N ARG A 14 -5.48 -0.75 -1.23
CA ARG A 14 -4.33 -0.17 -0.54
C ARG A 14 -3.10 -1.02 -0.83
N HIS A 15 -2.03 -0.37 -1.27
CA HIS A 15 -0.75 -0.95 -1.63
C HIS A 15 0.27 -0.72 -0.52
N PHE A 16 1.10 -1.73 -0.26
CA PHE A 16 2.19 -1.60 0.70
C PHE A 16 3.35 -0.80 0.08
N LEU A 17 3.80 0.24 0.77
CA LEU A 17 5.01 0.98 0.47
C LEU A 17 6.15 0.42 1.32
N ASN A 18 7.25 0.00 0.68
CA ASN A 18 8.43 -0.50 1.38
C ASN A 18 9.34 0.66 1.87
N ALA A 19 10.44 0.33 2.57
CA ALA A 19 11.37 1.32 3.12
C ALA A 19 12.05 2.17 2.03
N ASP A 20 12.22 1.62 0.83
CA ASP A 20 12.75 2.33 -0.35
C ASP A 20 11.72 3.25 -1.03
N GLY A 21 10.50 3.36 -0.49
CA GLY A 21 9.42 4.15 -1.10
C GLY A 21 8.83 3.49 -2.35
N MET A 22 8.98 2.18 -2.51
CA MET A 22 8.50 1.38 -3.63
C MET A 22 7.29 0.54 -3.24
N VAL A 23 6.36 0.33 -4.18
CA VAL A 23 5.22 -0.56 -3.94
C VAL A 23 5.66 -2.02 -3.96
N ALA A 24 5.34 -2.80 -2.92
CA ALA A 24 5.79 -4.19 -2.86
C ALA A 24 5.27 -5.05 -4.02
N CYS A 25 4.10 -4.76 -4.59
CA CYS A 25 3.61 -5.51 -5.75
C CYS A 25 4.35 -5.21 -7.05
N ASN A 26 5.08 -4.09 -7.14
CA ASN A 26 5.88 -3.73 -8.30
C ASN A 26 7.09 -2.87 -7.89
N PRO A 27 8.09 -3.45 -7.20
CA PRO A 27 9.17 -2.68 -6.58
C PRO A 27 10.17 -2.09 -7.58
N ARG A 28 10.00 -2.37 -8.89
CA ARG A 28 10.83 -1.84 -9.97
C ARG A 28 10.18 -0.67 -10.70
N ASP A 29 8.91 -0.41 -10.46
CA ASP A 29 8.12 0.58 -11.18
C ASP A 29 7.86 1.81 -10.31
N ARG A 30 8.71 2.82 -10.50
CA ARG A 30 8.61 4.09 -9.77
C ARG A 30 7.30 4.82 -10.06
N GLU A 31 6.76 4.67 -11.26
CA GLU A 31 5.46 5.26 -11.64
C GLU A 31 4.31 4.66 -10.83
N ALA A 32 4.30 3.34 -10.59
CA ALA A 32 3.32 2.72 -9.70
C ALA A 32 3.45 3.20 -8.26
N ALA A 33 4.68 3.38 -7.77
CA ALA A 33 4.92 3.91 -6.43
C ALA A 33 4.43 5.36 -6.31
N HIS A 34 4.82 6.21 -7.25
CA HIS A 34 4.39 7.60 -7.31
C HIS A 34 2.86 7.72 -7.44
N ARG A 35 2.24 6.90 -8.30
CA ARG A 35 0.78 6.88 -8.44
C ARG A 35 0.09 6.44 -7.15
N ALA A 36 0.61 5.41 -6.46
CA ALA A 36 0.03 4.95 -5.21
C ALA A 36 0.10 6.03 -4.12
N GLU A 37 1.19 6.81 -4.09
CA GLU A 37 1.36 7.95 -3.21
C GLU A 37 0.41 9.10 -3.57
N VAL A 38 0.38 9.54 -4.83
CA VAL A 38 -0.47 10.64 -5.32
C VAL A 38 -1.96 10.35 -5.16
N GLU A 39 -2.39 9.12 -5.41
CA GLU A 39 -3.79 8.70 -5.25
C GLU A 39 -4.16 8.44 -3.78
N GLY A 40 -3.19 8.48 -2.85
CA GLY A 40 -3.43 8.22 -1.42
C GLY A 40 -3.83 6.77 -1.13
N ILE A 41 -3.36 5.83 -1.97
CA ILE A 41 -3.64 4.39 -1.86
C ILE A 41 -2.41 3.61 -1.41
N ALA A 42 -1.28 4.27 -1.16
CA ALA A 42 -0.12 3.70 -0.51
C ALA A 42 -0.28 3.68 1.02
N THR A 43 0.20 2.62 1.67
CA THR A 43 0.28 2.51 3.12
C THR A 43 1.60 1.86 3.52
N THR A 44 2.23 2.40 4.55
CA THR A 44 3.41 1.81 5.21
C THR A 44 3.01 0.79 6.27
N ASP A 45 1.72 0.69 6.60
CA ASP A 45 1.18 -0.29 7.54
C ASP A 45 0.84 -1.58 6.78
N PRO A 46 1.56 -2.69 7.01
CA PRO A 46 1.36 -3.92 6.27
C PRO A 46 0.01 -4.60 6.58
N ASP A 47 -0.62 -4.29 7.72
CA ASP A 47 -1.95 -4.78 8.09
C ASP A 47 -3.08 -4.03 7.37
N GLY A 48 -2.88 -2.75 7.04
CA GLY A 48 -3.80 -1.92 6.26
C GLY A 48 -3.85 -2.21 4.76
N VAL A 49 -3.05 -3.17 4.28
CA VAL A 49 -2.91 -3.51 2.85
C VAL A 49 -4.04 -4.40 2.38
N THR A 50 -4.82 -3.93 1.41
CA THR A 50 -5.91 -4.72 0.82
C THR A 50 -5.48 -5.43 -0.47
N CYS A 51 -4.44 -4.92 -1.16
CA CYS A 51 -3.94 -5.50 -2.39
C CYS A 51 -3.41 -6.94 -2.16
N ARG A 52 -4.02 -7.93 -2.83
CA ARG A 52 -3.62 -9.34 -2.71
C ARG A 52 -2.15 -9.58 -3.04
N LYS A 53 -1.62 -8.93 -4.09
CA LYS A 53 -0.21 -9.06 -4.48
C LYS A 53 0.73 -8.53 -3.40
N CYS A 54 0.44 -7.35 -2.86
CA CYS A 54 1.23 -6.78 -1.77
C CYS A 54 1.24 -7.70 -0.55
N ARG A 55 0.10 -8.29 -0.17
CA ARG A 55 0.03 -9.26 0.95
C ARG A 55 0.89 -10.50 0.72
N ILE A 56 0.98 -10.99 -0.52
CA ILE A 56 1.85 -12.12 -0.87
C ILE A 56 3.32 -11.72 -0.74
N GLU A 57 3.70 -10.57 -1.26
CA GLU A 57 5.08 -10.08 -1.18
C GLU A 57 5.50 -9.81 0.27
N ILE A 58 4.66 -9.18 1.09
CA ILE A 58 4.88 -9.01 2.53
C ILE A 58 5.15 -10.37 3.20
N ARG A 59 4.36 -11.41 2.88
CA ARG A 59 4.58 -12.76 3.43
C ARG A 59 5.93 -13.35 2.99
N LYS A 60 6.35 -13.13 1.74
CA LYS A 60 7.67 -13.59 1.24
C LYS A 60 8.84 -12.88 1.92
N LEU A 61 8.66 -11.59 2.27
CA LEU A 61 9.68 -10.80 2.96
C LEU A 61 9.86 -11.24 4.44
N GLY A 62 8.93 -12.03 4.99
CA GLY A 62 8.96 -12.52 6.37
C GLY A 62 7.77 -12.09 7.22
N GLY A 63 6.73 -11.53 6.59
CA GLY A 63 5.47 -11.16 7.22
C GLY A 63 5.38 -9.69 7.62
N PRO A 64 4.16 -9.25 7.99
CA PRO A 64 3.86 -7.84 8.30
C PRO A 64 4.76 -7.29 9.42
N ASN A 65 4.98 -8.05 10.49
CA ASN A 65 5.82 -7.62 11.62
C ASN A 65 7.29 -7.38 11.24
N ARG A 66 7.85 -8.15 10.30
CA ARG A 66 9.24 -7.96 9.88
C ARG A 66 9.37 -6.70 9.02
N VAL A 67 8.50 -6.56 8.00
CA VAL A 67 8.53 -5.40 7.11
C VAL A 67 8.16 -4.11 7.82
N ALA A 68 7.27 -4.14 8.82
CA ALA A 68 6.94 -2.97 9.63
C ALA A 68 8.17 -2.46 10.40
N ARG A 69 8.98 -3.38 10.95
CA ARG A 69 10.23 -3.02 11.65
C ARG A 69 11.29 -2.46 10.71
N GLU A 70 11.35 -2.93 9.47
CA GLU A 70 12.26 -2.39 8.45
C GLU A 70 11.88 -0.97 8.04
N ILE A 71 10.59 -0.63 8.03
CA ILE A 71 10.09 0.71 7.71
C ILE A 71 10.32 1.68 8.88
N GLN A 72 10.02 1.23 10.10
CA GLN A 72 10.06 2.04 11.32
C GLN A 72 11.47 2.08 11.93
N GLY A 73 12.53 2.13 11.11
CA GLY A 73 13.93 2.04 11.57
C GLY A 73 14.19 2.77 12.90
N ASP A 74 14.89 2.07 13.79
CA ASP A 74 15.33 2.52 15.13
C ASP A 74 15.79 3.98 15.19
#